data_AF-A0AAW4DXH7-F1
#
_entry.id   AF-A0AAW4DXH7-F1
#
_cell.length_a   1.000
_cell.length_b   1.000
_cell.length_c   1.000
_cell.angle_alpha   90.00
_cell.angle_beta   90.00
_cell.angle_gamma   90.00
#
_symmetry.space_group_name_H-M   'P 1'
#
loop_
_entity.id
_entity.type
_entity.pdbx_description
1 polymer ?
#
loop_
_entity_poly.entity_id
_entity_poly.type
_entity_poly.pdbx_seq_one_letter_code
_entity_poly.pdbx_strand_id
1 'polypeptide(L)'
;PVDRAIQLDGDINQRYGLERGERLRFRCNFVQATAGRLDTTIALTMRIIPSDIPDLTKMGLEEDLFEALLPSNGLGLIGGITGSGKSTQAAAIYRFCLDTDPDRKVTTIEDPIEFILARPGDVLASTQLQIGRDVANYAEGIRADLRRAPSIIGVGEMR
;
A
#
# COMPACT_ATOMS: atom_id res chain seq x y z
N PRO A 1 -4.27 13.38 14.16
CA PRO A 1 -3.12 13.10 13.27
C PRO A 1 -3.51 12.00 12.28
N VAL A 2 -3.81 12.38 11.04
CA VAL A 2 -4.14 11.42 9.97
C VAL A 2 -2.92 11.36 9.07
N ASP A 3 -2.33 10.18 8.92
CA ASP A 3 -1.28 9.98 7.93
C ASP A 3 -1.88 10.17 6.54
N ARG A 4 -1.25 11.00 5.71
CA ARG A 4 -1.71 11.28 4.34
C ARG A 4 -0.58 11.01 3.36
N ALA A 5 -0.92 10.39 2.24
CA ALA A 5 0.00 10.29 1.12
C ALA A 5 0.05 11.64 0.38
N ILE A 6 1.24 12.22 0.24
CA ILE A 6 1.49 13.40 -0.61
C ILE A 6 2.35 12.95 -1.79
N GLN A 7 2.14 13.56 -2.95
CA GLN A 7 2.82 13.24 -4.19
C GLN A 7 3.55 14.48 -4.73
N LEU A 8 4.78 14.27 -5.18
CA LEU A 8 5.52 15.22 -6.00
C LEU A 8 5.72 14.60 -7.38
N ASP A 9 5.39 15.35 -8.43
CA ASP A 9 5.63 14.97 -9.82
C ASP A 9 6.80 15.78 -10.38
N GLY A 10 7.64 15.13 -11.18
CA GLY A 10 8.74 15.78 -11.88
C GLY A 10 8.25 16.67 -13.03
N ASP A 11 9.06 17.66 -13.37
CA ASP A 11 8.78 18.63 -14.42
C ASP A 11 9.92 18.72 -15.43
N ILE A 12 9.68 19.42 -16.54
CA ILE A 12 10.69 19.60 -17.60
C ILE A 12 11.96 20.33 -17.12
N ASN A 13 11.86 21.06 -16.01
CA ASN A 13 12.97 21.82 -15.43
C ASN A 13 13.71 21.02 -14.34
N GLN A 14 13.29 19.77 -14.08
CA GLN A 14 13.81 18.92 -13.01
C GLN A 14 13.87 19.64 -11.66
N ARG A 15 12.85 20.45 -11.32
CA ARG A 15 12.88 21.35 -10.15
C ARG A 15 13.22 20.65 -8.82
N TYR A 16 12.83 19.37 -8.70
CA TYR A 16 13.02 18.55 -7.51
C TYR A 16 14.03 17.41 -7.72
N GLY A 17 14.83 17.47 -8.79
CA GLY A 17 15.69 16.35 -9.21
C GLY A 17 14.89 15.16 -9.76
N LEU A 18 13.65 15.40 -10.20
CA LEU A 18 12.76 14.42 -10.82
C LEU A 18 12.50 14.81 -12.27
N GLU A 19 12.66 13.88 -13.20
CA GLU A 19 12.35 14.06 -14.61
C GLU A 19 10.83 14.08 -14.86
N ARG A 20 10.43 14.64 -16.00
CA ARG A 20 9.01 14.66 -16.38
C ARG A 20 8.48 13.23 -16.51
N GLY A 21 7.48 12.90 -15.69
CA GLY A 21 6.87 11.56 -15.63
C GLY A 21 7.34 10.74 -14.43
N GLU A 22 8.43 11.15 -13.77
CA GLU A 22 8.81 10.59 -12.48
C GLU A 22 7.93 11.14 -11.37
N ARG A 23 7.75 10.32 -10.34
CA ARG A 23 6.87 10.62 -9.22
C ARG A 23 7.47 10.10 -7.93
N LEU A 24 7.43 10.93 -6.89
CA LEU A 24 7.82 10.58 -5.54
C LEU A 24 6.62 10.71 -4.60
N ARG A 25 6.38 9.69 -3.79
CA ARG A 25 5.27 9.67 -2.81
C ARG A 25 5.83 9.68 -1.40
N PHE A 26 5.14 10.36 -0.50
CA PHE A 26 5.50 10.49 0.90
C PHE A 26 4.33 10.13 1.80
N ARG A 27 4.62 9.38 2.87
CA ARG A 27 3.73 9.26 4.02
C ARG A 27 4.00 10.45 4.93
N CYS A 28 3.01 11.32 5.05
CA CYS A 28 3.11 12.55 5.83
C CYS A 28 2.28 12.44 7.10
N ASN A 29 2.90 12.67 8.24
CA ASN A 29 2.25 12.79 9.53
C ASN A 29 2.26 14.26 9.97
N PHE A 30 1.08 14.80 10.24
CA PHE A 30 0.90 16.16 10.78
C PHE A 30 0.33 16.05 12.20
N VAL A 31 1.02 16.69 13.14
CA VAL A 31 0.60 16.72 14.55
C VAL A 31 0.84 18.10 15.14
N GLN A 32 -0.10 18.58 15.94
CA GLN A 32 0.12 19.74 16.79
C GLN A 32 0.91 19.28 18.02
N ALA A 33 2.00 19.96 18.30
CA ALA A 33 2.97 19.60 19.32
C ALA A 33 3.40 20.83 20.11
N THR A 34 3.87 20.58 21.33
CA THR A 34 4.57 21.58 22.12
C THR A 34 6.04 21.57 21.72
N ALA A 35 6.56 22.71 21.27
CA ALA A 35 7.97 22.89 20.96
C ALA A 35 8.46 24.26 21.45
N GLY A 36 9.53 24.26 22.24
CA GLY A 36 10.02 25.48 22.88
C GLY A 36 8.99 26.06 23.86
N ARG A 37 8.50 27.27 23.57
CA ARG A 37 7.56 28.02 24.43
C ARG A 37 6.11 27.99 23.95
N LEU A 38 5.81 27.31 22.86
CA LEU A 38 4.47 27.27 22.26
C LEU A 38 3.93 25.84 22.31
N ASP A 39 2.71 25.67 22.80
CA ASP A 39 1.95 24.42 22.81
C ASP A 39 1.18 24.16 21.51
N THR A 40 1.22 25.10 20.57
CA THR A 40 0.49 25.07 19.30
C THR A 40 1.38 24.88 18.06
N THR A 41 2.60 24.40 18.23
CA THR A 41 3.55 24.25 17.11
C THR A 41 3.12 23.08 16.20
N ILE A 42 3.35 23.21 14.89
CA ILE A 42 3.11 22.11 13.95
C ILE A 42 4.38 21.29 13.80
N ALA A 43 4.29 19.98 14.01
CA ALA A 43 5.32 19.01 13.66
C ALA A 43 4.90 18.22 12.43
N LEU A 44 5.80 18.13 11.46
CA LEU A 44 5.64 17.39 10.21
C LEU A 44 6.74 16.35 10.08
N THR A 45 6.35 15.09 9.86
CA THR A 45 7.27 14.03 9.43
C THR A 45 6.87 13.55 8.04
N MET A 46 7.82 13.56 7.10
CA MET A 46 7.64 12.98 5.77
C MET A 46 8.57 11.78 5.62
N ARG A 47 8.02 10.62 5.22
CA ARG A 47 8.80 9.41 4.91
C ARG A 47 8.53 9.00 3.48
N ILE A 48 9.57 8.70 2.72
CA ILE A 48 9.42 8.23 1.33
C ILE A 48 8.66 6.92 1.32
N ILE A 49 7.70 6.81 0.40
CA ILE A 49 7.00 5.58 0.07
C ILE A 49 7.71 4.99 -1.16
N PRO A 50 8.28 3.78 -1.07
CA PRO A 50 8.90 3.13 -2.22
C PRO A 50 7.89 2.94 -3.36
N SER A 51 8.31 3.21 -4.59
CA SER A 51 7.49 2.97 -5.80
C SER A 51 7.51 1.51 -6.22
N ASP A 52 8.65 0.85 -6.01
CA ASP A 52 8.93 -0.44 -6.59
C ASP A 52 8.49 -1.56 -5.66
N ILE A 53 7.61 -2.41 -6.19
CA ILE A 53 7.22 -3.65 -5.52
C ILE A 53 8.27 -4.70 -5.88
N PRO A 54 8.97 -5.27 -4.88
CA PRO A 54 9.95 -6.32 -5.14
C PRO A 54 9.28 -7.58 -5.68
N ASP A 55 10.04 -8.33 -6.47
CA ASP A 55 9.63 -9.64 -6.96
C ASP A 55 9.59 -10.64 -5.80
N LEU A 56 8.42 -11.24 -5.58
CA LEU A 56 8.20 -12.20 -4.49
C LEU A 56 9.19 -13.37 -4.54
N THR A 57 9.54 -13.83 -5.75
CA THR A 57 10.47 -14.96 -5.95
C THR A 57 11.91 -14.64 -5.53
N LYS A 58 12.25 -13.34 -5.42
CA LYS A 58 13.58 -12.85 -5.03
C LYS A 58 13.68 -12.48 -3.55
N MET A 59 12.62 -12.69 -2.77
CA MET A 59 12.61 -12.35 -1.34
C MET A 59 13.26 -13.40 -0.43
N GLY A 60 13.84 -14.47 -1.00
CA GLY A 60 14.53 -15.51 -0.23
C GLY A 60 13.59 -16.38 0.61
N LEU A 61 12.35 -16.57 0.13
CA LEU A 61 11.38 -17.46 0.77
C LEU A 61 11.74 -18.91 0.46
N GLU A 62 11.65 -19.77 1.46
CA GLU A 62 11.71 -21.23 1.28
C GLU A 62 10.50 -21.69 0.45
N GLU A 63 10.66 -22.77 -0.33
CA GLU A 63 9.63 -23.26 -1.26
C GLU A 63 8.31 -23.57 -0.55
N ASP A 64 8.37 -24.29 0.58
CA ASP A 64 7.19 -24.61 1.40
C ASP A 64 6.46 -23.35 1.90
N LEU A 65 7.21 -22.29 2.24
CA LEU A 65 6.64 -21.02 2.67
C LEU A 65 6.01 -20.26 1.49
N PHE A 66 6.63 -20.33 0.31
CA PHE A 66 6.10 -19.72 -0.90
C PHE A 66 4.71 -20.28 -1.25
N GLU A 67 4.54 -21.60 -1.22
CA GLU A 67 3.25 -22.24 -1.46
C GLU A 67 2.22 -21.87 -0.37
N ALA A 68 2.65 -21.84 0.89
CA ALA A 68 1.78 -21.48 2.02
C ALA A 68 1.27 -20.03 1.98
N LEU A 69 2.00 -19.11 1.33
CA LEU A 69 1.60 -17.72 1.17
C LEU A 69 0.52 -17.51 0.09
N LEU A 70 0.27 -18.51 -0.76
CA LEU A 70 -0.62 -18.43 -1.92
C LEU A 70 -1.78 -19.45 -1.84
N PRO A 71 -2.53 -19.52 -0.72
CA PRO A 71 -3.62 -20.46 -0.61
C PRO A 71 -4.74 -20.15 -1.60
N SER A 72 -5.41 -21.19 -2.11
CA SER A 72 -6.56 -21.02 -3.01
C SER A 72 -7.77 -20.37 -2.31
N ASN A 73 -7.94 -20.64 -1.01
CA ASN A 73 -8.96 -20.07 -0.15
C ASN A 73 -8.44 -20.00 1.29
N GLY A 74 -8.90 -19.03 2.08
CA GLY A 74 -8.60 -18.94 3.50
C GLY A 74 -8.17 -17.54 3.94
N LEU A 75 -7.39 -17.49 5.01
CA LEU A 75 -6.88 -16.26 5.61
C LEU A 75 -5.36 -16.36 5.77
N GLY A 76 -4.65 -15.40 5.18
CA GLY A 76 -3.22 -15.19 5.40
C GLY A 76 -3.00 -14.02 6.35
N LEU A 77 -2.05 -14.16 7.29
CA LEU A 77 -1.69 -13.12 8.25
C LEU A 77 -0.18 -12.87 8.20
N ILE A 78 0.20 -11.61 7.96
CA ILE A 78 1.61 -11.18 7.96
C ILE A 78 1.87 -10.41 9.25
N GLY A 79 2.56 -11.06 10.19
CA GLY A 79 2.92 -10.48 11.50
C GLY A 79 4.32 -9.85 11.48
N GLY A 80 4.52 -8.81 12.30
CA GLY A 80 5.83 -8.18 12.48
C GLY A 80 5.74 -6.75 13.02
N ILE A 81 6.85 -6.25 13.57
CA ILE A 81 6.93 -4.87 14.07
C ILE A 81 6.78 -3.83 12.95
N THR A 82 6.45 -2.59 13.29
CA THR A 82 6.44 -1.48 12.33
C THR A 82 7.80 -1.34 11.65
N GLY A 83 7.80 -1.18 10.32
CA GLY A 83 9.03 -1.10 9.54
C GLY A 83 9.68 -2.43 9.16
N SER A 84 9.10 -3.59 9.55
CA SER A 84 9.64 -4.90 9.18
C SER A 84 9.35 -5.35 7.74
N GLY A 85 8.79 -4.48 6.89
CA GLY A 85 8.48 -4.80 5.49
C GLY A 85 7.16 -5.53 5.23
N LYS A 86 6.21 -5.54 6.18
CA LYS A 86 4.90 -6.21 6.01
C LYS A 86 4.14 -5.76 4.77
N SER A 87 3.96 -4.44 4.61
CA SER A 87 3.28 -3.87 3.45
C SER A 87 3.99 -4.23 2.15
N THR A 88 5.33 -4.24 2.19
CA THR A 88 6.18 -4.63 1.05
C THR A 88 5.95 -6.08 0.66
N GLN A 89 5.91 -6.99 1.63
CA GLN A 89 5.65 -8.41 1.39
C GLN A 89 4.22 -8.65 0.89
N ALA A 90 3.22 -7.98 1.48
CA ALA A 90 1.84 -8.05 1.00
C ALA A 90 1.70 -7.56 -0.44
N ALA A 91 2.33 -6.43 -0.77
CA ALA A 91 2.33 -5.89 -2.13
C ALA A 91 3.01 -6.85 -3.12
N ALA A 92 4.12 -7.48 -2.74
CA ALA A 92 4.80 -8.49 -3.55
C ALA A 92 3.91 -9.70 -3.83
N ILE A 93 3.16 -10.17 -2.82
CA ILE A 93 2.18 -11.27 -2.97
C ILE A 93 1.07 -10.88 -3.96
N TYR A 94 0.45 -9.72 -3.77
CA TYR A 94 -0.62 -9.28 -4.66
C TYR A 94 -0.15 -9.10 -6.10
N ARG A 95 1.04 -8.52 -6.28
CA ARG A 95 1.63 -8.34 -7.61
C ARG A 95 1.96 -9.68 -8.26
N PHE A 96 2.53 -10.62 -7.52
CA PHE A 96 2.76 -11.98 -8.00
C PHE A 96 1.45 -12.62 -8.48
N CYS A 97 0.37 -12.55 -7.68
CA CYS A 97 -0.93 -13.08 -8.10
C CYS A 97 -1.46 -12.42 -9.38
N LEU A 98 -1.36 -11.10 -9.49
CA LEU A 98 -1.79 -10.36 -10.69
C LEU A 98 -0.94 -10.72 -11.93
N ASP A 99 0.34 -11.04 -11.75
CA ASP A 99 1.24 -11.45 -12.83
C ASP A 99 0.97 -12.90 -13.28
N THR A 100 0.70 -13.81 -12.35
CA THR A 100 0.51 -15.24 -12.66
C THR A 100 -0.92 -15.63 -12.99
N ASP A 101 -1.90 -14.87 -12.51
CA ASP A 101 -3.33 -15.13 -12.71
C ASP A 101 -4.04 -13.79 -12.99
N PRO A 102 -3.89 -13.26 -14.22
CA PRO A 102 -4.23 -11.88 -14.56
C PRO A 102 -5.74 -11.59 -14.53
N ASP A 103 -6.58 -12.63 -14.46
CA ASP A 103 -8.02 -12.52 -14.33
C ASP A 103 -8.48 -12.42 -12.86
N ARG A 104 -7.58 -12.59 -11.88
CA ARG A 104 -7.92 -12.45 -10.45
C ARG A 104 -8.31 -11.03 -10.10
N LYS A 105 -9.45 -10.91 -9.43
CA LYS A 105 -9.91 -9.63 -8.88
C LYS A 105 -9.29 -9.38 -7.52
N VAL A 106 -8.23 -8.58 -7.50
CA VAL A 106 -7.56 -8.16 -6.26
C VAL A 106 -8.11 -6.81 -5.79
N THR A 107 -8.59 -6.75 -4.56
CA THR A 107 -8.98 -5.51 -3.89
C THR A 107 -8.24 -5.34 -2.57
N THR A 108 -7.89 -4.11 -2.19
CA THR A 108 -7.24 -3.84 -0.90
C THR A 108 -7.90 -2.67 -0.17
N ILE A 109 -7.87 -2.72 1.16
CA ILE A 109 -8.27 -1.62 2.04
C ILE A 109 -7.09 -1.27 2.95
N GLU A 110 -6.58 -0.04 2.88
CA GLU A 110 -5.30 0.38 3.46
C GLU A 110 -5.38 1.75 4.17
N ASP A 111 -4.44 2.03 5.08
CA ASP A 111 -4.34 3.31 5.79
C ASP A 111 -2.88 3.72 6.08
N PRO A 112 -2.22 4.50 5.20
CA PRO A 112 -2.61 4.89 3.85
C PRO A 112 -2.22 3.82 2.80
N ILE A 113 -2.64 4.01 1.54
CA ILE A 113 -2.15 3.17 0.43
C ILE A 113 -0.65 3.44 0.22
N GLU A 114 0.19 2.43 0.42
CA GLU A 114 1.64 2.55 0.27
C GLU A 114 2.05 2.24 -1.18
N PHE A 115 1.76 1.04 -1.69
CA PHE A 115 2.14 0.65 -3.04
C PHE A 115 0.99 0.80 -4.02
N ILE A 116 1.29 1.17 -5.28
CA ILE A 116 0.30 1.11 -6.36
C ILE A 116 0.45 -0.25 -7.03
N LEU A 117 -0.58 -1.10 -6.91
CA LEU A 117 -0.52 -2.48 -7.37
C LEU A 117 -0.71 -2.60 -8.90
N ALA A 118 -1.60 -1.79 -9.46
CA ALA A 118 -1.93 -1.81 -10.88
C ALA A 118 -0.78 -1.26 -11.74
N ARG A 119 -0.49 -1.92 -12.85
CA ARG A 119 0.51 -1.53 -13.85
C ARG A 119 -0.12 -1.37 -15.23
N PRO A 120 0.49 -0.56 -16.13
CA PRO A 120 0.09 -0.54 -17.53
C PRO A 120 0.19 -1.95 -18.13
N GLY A 121 -0.90 -2.42 -18.74
CA GLY A 121 -0.97 -3.75 -19.37
C GLY A 121 -1.62 -4.84 -18.52
N ASP A 122 -1.97 -4.57 -17.26
CA ASP A 122 -2.78 -5.50 -16.46
C ASP A 122 -4.14 -5.77 -17.14
N VAL A 123 -4.53 -7.05 -17.23
CA VAL A 123 -5.83 -7.46 -17.78
C VAL A 123 -6.97 -6.95 -16.90
N LEU A 124 -6.84 -7.13 -15.59
CA LEU A 124 -7.74 -6.59 -14.58
C LEU A 124 -6.97 -5.73 -13.58
N ALA A 125 -7.32 -4.45 -13.51
CA ALA A 125 -6.69 -3.53 -12.57
C ALA A 125 -7.15 -3.82 -11.13
N SER A 126 -6.19 -3.90 -10.21
CA SER A 126 -6.46 -3.98 -8.77
C SER A 126 -7.20 -2.74 -8.28
N THR A 127 -8.15 -2.89 -7.35
CA THR A 127 -8.85 -1.76 -6.72
C THR A 127 -8.35 -1.55 -5.29
N GLN A 128 -7.79 -0.39 -4.99
CA GLN A 128 -7.28 -0.06 -3.66
C GLN A 128 -8.13 1.05 -3.02
N LEU A 129 -8.59 0.83 -1.80
CA LEU A 129 -9.39 1.77 -1.01
C LEU A 129 -8.57 2.27 0.17
N GLN A 130 -8.53 3.58 0.37
CA GLN A 130 -7.88 4.20 1.52
C GLN A 130 -8.91 4.62 2.59
N ILE A 131 -8.64 4.27 3.85
CA ILE A 131 -9.43 4.73 4.99
C ILE A 131 -9.39 6.26 5.11
N GLY A 132 -10.55 6.87 5.36
CA GLY A 132 -10.71 8.33 5.49
C GLY A 132 -10.56 9.11 4.18
N ARG A 133 -10.40 8.42 3.03
CA ARG A 133 -10.45 9.01 1.69
C ARG A 133 -11.56 8.38 0.85
N ASP A 134 -11.56 7.05 0.75
CA ASP A 134 -12.46 6.30 -0.13
C ASP A 134 -13.56 5.58 0.66
N VAL A 135 -13.26 5.14 1.90
CA VAL A 135 -14.21 4.53 2.84
C VAL A 135 -13.97 5.04 4.26
N ALA A 136 -15.00 5.02 5.12
CA ALA A 136 -14.85 5.58 6.47
C ALA A 136 -14.02 4.70 7.42
N ASN A 137 -14.10 3.38 7.28
CA ASN A 137 -13.41 2.41 8.12
C ASN A 137 -13.27 1.04 7.42
N TYR A 138 -12.44 0.15 7.99
CA TYR A 138 -12.19 -1.19 7.44
C TYR A 138 -13.46 -2.04 7.32
N ALA A 139 -14.35 -2.00 8.31
CA ALA A 139 -15.57 -2.84 8.28
C ALA A 139 -16.50 -2.45 7.12
N GLU A 140 -16.62 -1.15 6.83
CA GLU A 140 -17.34 -0.67 5.65
C GLU A 140 -16.65 -1.09 4.34
N GLY A 141 -15.33 -0.93 4.26
CA GLY A 141 -14.53 -1.35 3.11
C GLY A 141 -14.68 -2.82 2.77
N ILE A 142 -14.55 -3.70 3.77
CA ILE A 142 -14.71 -5.16 3.60
C ILE A 142 -16.13 -5.50 3.12
N ARG A 143 -17.17 -4.90 3.73
CA ARG A 143 -18.56 -5.14 3.30
C ARG A 143 -18.82 -4.68 1.86
N ALA A 144 -18.23 -3.56 1.46
CA ALA A 144 -18.33 -3.07 0.09
C ALA A 144 -17.62 -4.02 -0.90
N ASP A 145 -16.43 -4.51 -0.54
CA ASP A 145 -15.65 -5.40 -1.38
C ASP A 145 -16.30 -6.77 -1.54
N LEU A 146 -16.92 -7.35 -0.51
CA LEU A 146 -17.64 -8.63 -0.63
C LEU A 146 -18.74 -8.61 -1.71
N ARG A 147 -19.31 -7.44 -2.02
CA ARG A 147 -20.32 -7.27 -3.09
C ARG A 147 -19.72 -7.16 -4.48
N ARG A 148 -18.40 -7.04 -4.59
CA ARG A 148 -17.66 -6.91 -5.85
C ARG A 148 -17.17 -8.25 -6.39
N ALA A 149 -17.49 -9.36 -5.72
CA ALA A 149 -16.98 -10.70 -6.05
C ALA A 149 -15.44 -10.75 -6.23
N PRO A 150 -14.65 -10.27 -5.25
CA PRO A 150 -13.19 -10.29 -5.32
C PRO A 150 -12.66 -11.72 -5.17
N SER A 151 -11.53 -11.99 -5.84
CA SER A 151 -10.75 -13.22 -5.65
C SER A 151 -9.82 -13.10 -4.44
N ILE A 152 -9.28 -11.91 -4.20
CA ILE A 152 -8.39 -11.61 -3.08
C ILE A 152 -8.82 -10.29 -2.44
N ILE A 153 -9.02 -10.29 -1.12
CA ILE A 153 -9.25 -9.07 -0.32
C ILE A 153 -8.02 -8.86 0.58
N GLY A 154 -7.28 -7.80 0.34
CA GLY A 154 -6.20 -7.32 1.20
C GLY A 154 -6.72 -6.36 2.25
N VAL A 155 -6.30 -6.56 3.50
CA VAL A 155 -6.61 -5.67 4.63
C VAL A 155 -5.29 -5.22 5.23
N GLY A 156 -4.96 -3.94 5.09
CA GLY A 156 -3.63 -3.41 5.39
C GLY A 156 -3.22 -3.53 6.86
N GLU A 157 -4.16 -3.33 7.78
CA GLU A 157 -3.93 -3.52 9.21
C GLU A 157 -5.19 -4.07 9.90
N MET A 158 -4.99 -4.88 10.93
CA MET A 158 -6.05 -5.35 11.84
C MET A 158 -5.80 -4.71 13.21
N ARG A 159 -6.48 -3.60 13.50
CA ARG A 159 -6.44 -2.89 14.79
C ARG A 159 -7.79 -2.98 15.49
#